data_AF-W9RGY3-F1
#
_entry.id   AF-W9RGY3-F1
#
_cell.length_a   1.000
_cell.length_b   1.000
_cell.length_c   1.000
_cell.angle_alpha   90.00
_cell.angle_beta   90.00
_cell.angle_gamma   90.00
#
_symmetry.space_group_name_H-M   'P 1'
#
loop_
_entity.id
_entity.type
_entity.pdbx_description
1 polymer ?
#
loop_
_entity_poly.entity_id
_entity_poly.type
_entity_poly.pdbx_seq_one_letter_code
_entity_poly.pdbx_strand_id
1 'polypeptide(L)'
;MQEDLIAPYLAAELKHAVFSMRLWKAPGPDGFHAGVLSIENWDVTNVCLNILNETYIVLILKIKSPRRVSDFCHAIYKNNGK
;
A
#
# COMPACT_ATOMS: atom_id res chain seq x y z
N MET A 1 19.31 -12.08 -7.62
CA MET A 1 18.22 -11.17 -8.05
C MET A 1 16.92 -11.92 -8.34
N GLN A 2 16.92 -12.95 -9.19
CA GLN A 2 15.68 -13.71 -9.48
C GLN A 2 15.32 -14.69 -8.34
N GLU A 3 16.34 -15.30 -7.72
CA GLU A 3 16.21 -16.21 -6.57
C GLU A 3 15.72 -15.49 -5.31
N ASP A 4 16.17 -14.26 -5.07
CA ASP A 4 15.76 -13.46 -3.90
C ASP A 4 14.28 -13.05 -3.95
N LEU A 5 13.73 -12.88 -5.15
CA LEU A 5 12.33 -12.45 -5.34
C LEU A 5 11.33 -13.59 -5.13
N ILE A 6 11.77 -14.85 -5.31
CA ILE A 6 10.97 -16.06 -5.09
C ILE A 6 11.21 -16.68 -3.71
N ALA A 7 12.17 -16.16 -2.95
CA ALA A 7 12.45 -16.62 -1.61
C ALA A 7 11.22 -16.38 -0.69
N PRO A 8 10.91 -17.29 0.23
CA PRO A 8 9.87 -17.06 1.24
C PRO A 8 10.21 -15.84 2.10
N TYR A 9 9.21 -15.00 2.38
CA TYR A 9 9.39 -13.87 3.28
C TYR A 9 9.51 -14.34 4.74
N LEU A 10 10.35 -13.67 5.52
CA LEU A 10 10.44 -13.88 6.96
C LEU A 10 9.51 -12.90 7.70
N ALA A 11 8.91 -13.35 8.80
CA ALA A 11 8.07 -12.50 9.65
C ALA A 11 8.81 -11.24 10.15
N ALA A 12 10.11 -11.38 10.45
CA ALA A 12 10.97 -10.28 10.86
C ALA A 12 11.16 -9.24 9.74
N GLU A 13 11.30 -9.68 8.48
CA GLU A 13 11.43 -8.81 7.32
C GLU A 13 10.12 -8.06 7.05
N LEU A 14 8.99 -8.75 7.13
CA LEU A 14 7.66 -8.12 7.02
C LEU A 14 7.47 -7.05 8.09
N LYS A 15 7.80 -7.37 9.35
CA LYS A 15 7.70 -6.41 10.45
C LYS A 15 8.62 -5.22 10.19
N HIS A 16 9.89 -5.44 9.86
CA HIS A 16 10.81 -4.35 9.57
C HIS A 16 10.31 -3.46 8.42
N ALA A 17 9.82 -4.06 7.33
CA ALA A 17 9.28 -3.34 6.19
C ALA A 17 8.06 -2.49 6.56
N VAL A 18 7.11 -3.04 7.33
CA VAL A 18 5.90 -2.31 7.76
C VAL A 18 6.24 -1.14 8.68
N PHE A 19 7.14 -1.34 9.64
CA PHE A 19 7.59 -0.29 10.55
C PHE A 19 8.51 0.74 9.89
N SER A 20 9.10 0.42 8.73
CA SER A 20 9.82 1.39 7.89
C SER A 20 8.90 2.32 7.08
N MET A 21 7.59 2.04 7.03
CA MET A 21 6.64 2.88 6.31
C MET A 21 6.36 4.19 7.05
N ARG A 22 6.10 5.27 6.31
CA ARG A 22 5.57 6.51 6.89
C ARG A 22 4.14 6.28 7.37
N LEU A 23 3.86 6.64 8.63
CA LEU A 23 2.56 6.46 9.29
C LEU A 23 1.40 7.10 8.52
N TRP A 24 1.62 8.30 7.98
CA TRP A 24 0.60 9.13 7.31
C TRP A 24 0.55 8.93 5.79
N LYS A 25 0.86 7.72 5.30
CA LYS A 25 0.55 7.39 3.91
C LYS A 25 -0.97 7.40 3.68
N ALA A 26 -1.35 7.57 2.42
CA ALA A 26 -2.74 7.43 2.00
C ALA A 26 -3.30 6.09 2.52
N PRO A 27 -4.54 6.07 3.03
CA PRO A 27 -5.14 4.87 3.60
C PRO A 27 -5.31 3.78 2.54
N GLY A 28 -5.67 2.56 2.94
CA GLY A 28 -6.16 1.55 2.02
C GLY A 28 -7.62 1.80 1.59
N PRO A 29 -8.22 0.88 0.82
CA PRO A 29 -9.66 0.87 0.55
C PRO A 29 -10.50 0.68 1.83
N ASP A 30 -9.88 0.14 2.88
CA ASP A 30 -10.41 0.01 4.23
C ASP A 30 -10.48 1.34 5.01
N GLY A 31 -9.85 2.40 4.49
CA GLY A 31 -9.81 3.71 5.13
C GLY A 31 -8.79 3.84 6.27
N PHE A 32 -8.02 2.79 6.58
CA PHE A 32 -7.01 2.84 7.64
C PHE A 32 -5.66 3.31 7.12
N HIS A 33 -4.99 4.18 7.87
CA HIS A 33 -3.62 4.59 7.58
C HIS A 33 -2.62 3.49 7.96
N ALA A 34 -1.46 3.49 7.29
CA ALA A 34 -0.38 2.55 7.56
C ALA A 34 0.06 2.52 9.04
N GLY A 35 -0.09 3.64 9.76
CA GLY A 35 0.21 3.70 11.19
C GLY A 35 -0.61 2.77 12.08
N VAL A 36 -1.80 2.32 11.64
CA VAL A 36 -2.60 1.33 12.36
C VAL A 36 -1.91 -0.03 12.41
N LEU A 37 -1.15 -0.38 11.36
CA LEU A 37 -0.34 -1.60 11.30
C LEU A 37 0.92 -1.53 12.18
N SER A 38 1.30 -0.34 12.64
CA SER A 38 2.47 -0.12 13.50
C SER A 38 2.14 -0.14 15.00
N ILE A 39 0.87 -0.41 15.37
CA ILE A 39 0.45 -0.55 16.77
C ILE A 39 1.01 -1.87 17.32
N GLU A 40 1.66 -1.82 18.49
CA GLU A 40 2.45 -2.93 19.08
C GLU A 40 1.73 -4.27 19.24
N ASN A 41 0.40 -4.30 19.18
CA ASN A 41 -0.43 -5.49 19.48
C ASN A 41 -1.07 -6.15 18.25
N TRP A 42 -0.76 -5.71 17.04
CA TRP A 42 -1.32 -6.31 15.82
C TRP A 42 -0.41 -7.40 15.26
N ASP A 43 -0.96 -8.56 14.90
CA ASP A 43 -0.25 -9.57 14.11
C ASP A 43 -0.18 -9.13 12.64
N VAL A 44 0.80 -8.28 12.37
CA VAL A 44 1.06 -7.66 11.06
C VAL A 44 1.27 -8.71 9.96
N THR A 45 1.84 -9.86 10.30
CA THR A 45 2.15 -10.94 9.37
C THR A 45 0.89 -11.50 8.71
N ASN A 46 -0.11 -11.87 9.49
CA ASN A 46 -1.37 -12.43 8.96
C ASN A 46 -2.16 -11.40 8.14
N VAL A 47 -2.07 -10.12 8.51
CA VAL A 47 -2.82 -9.06 7.85
C VAL A 47 -2.18 -8.62 6.54
N CYS A 48 -0.86 -8.50 6.50
CA CYS A 48 -0.16 -8.22 5.25
C CYS A 48 -0.42 -9.30 4.20
N LEU A 49 -0.49 -10.58 4.58
CA LEU A 49 -0.73 -11.68 3.65
C LEU A 49 -2.13 -11.67 3.03
N ASN A 50 -3.13 -11.25 3.79
CA ASN A 50 -4.49 -11.17 3.29
C ASN A 50 -4.72 -9.95 2.38
N ILE A 51 -3.92 -8.89 2.53
CA ILE A 51 -4.09 -7.61 1.79
C ILE A 51 -3.15 -7.51 0.58
N LEU A 52 -2.17 -8.42 0.44
CA LEU A 52 -1.00 -8.30 -0.44
C LEU A 52 -1.25 -8.17 -1.95
N ASN A 53 -2.50 -8.10 -2.42
CA ASN A 53 -2.83 -7.90 -3.83
C ASN A 53 -3.95 -6.90 -4.11
N GLU A 54 -4.48 -6.22 -3.08
CA GLU A 54 -5.51 -5.21 -3.26
C GLU A 54 -4.86 -3.82 -3.46
N THR A 55 -4.82 -3.37 -4.71
CA THR A 55 -4.40 -2.00 -5.05
C THR A 55 -5.61 -1.23 -5.52
N TYR A 56 -5.81 -0.04 -4.96
CA TYR A 56 -6.91 0.83 -5.36
C TYR A 56 -6.36 2.16 -5.90
N ILE A 57 -7.09 2.71 -6.87
CA ILE A 57 -6.67 3.89 -7.63
C ILE A 57 -7.51 5.07 -7.16
N VAL A 58 -6.83 6.11 -6.66
CA VAL A 58 -7.47 7.38 -6.30
C VAL A 58 -6.87 8.49 -7.13
N LEU A 59 -7.76 9.28 -7.75
CA LEU A 59 -7.37 10.50 -8.43
C LEU A 59 -7.35 11.65 -7.42
N ILE A 60 -6.15 12.07 -7.03
CA ILE A 60 -5.97 13.20 -6.10
C ILE A 60 -5.93 14.50 -6.90
N LEU A 61 -6.91 15.37 -6.67
CA LEU A 61 -7.05 16.66 -7.35
C LEU A 61 -5.80 17.53 -7.17
N LYS A 62 -5.20 17.97 -8.28
CA LYS A 62 -4.16 19.02 -8.25
C LYS A 62 -4.76 20.42 -8.32
N ILE A 63 -5.89 20.55 -9.02
CA ILE A 63 -6.57 21.81 -9.30
C ILE A 63 -8.07 21.71 -9.01
N LYS A 64 -8.72 22.86 -8.83
CA LYS A 64 -10.14 22.97 -8.44
C LYS A 64 -11.13 22.33 -9.42
N SER A 65 -10.76 22.19 -10.70
CA SER A 65 -11.67 21.67 -11.74
C SER A 65 -10.88 20.90 -12.80
N PRO A 66 -10.47 19.65 -12.51
CA PRO A 66 -9.70 18.84 -13.45
C PRO A 66 -10.53 18.44 -14.66
N ARG A 67 -9.91 18.40 -15.84
CA ARG A 67 -10.52 17.93 -17.08
C ARG A 67 -9.68 16.87 -17.79
N ARG A 68 -8.42 16.72 -17.39
CA ARG A 68 -7.45 15.78 -17.97
C ARG A 68 -6.75 15.00 -16.86
N VAL A 69 -6.21 13.82 -17.20
CA VAL A 69 -5.44 12.99 -16.24
C VAL A 69 -4.23 13.75 -15.67
N SER A 70 -3.63 14.65 -16.45
CA SER A 70 -2.54 15.53 -16.03
C SER A 70 -2.91 16.52 -14.92
N ASP A 71 -4.21 16.73 -14.66
CA ASP A 71 -4.72 17.65 -13.65
C ASP A 71 -4.81 16.98 -12.26
N PHE A 72 -4.29 15.77 -12.12
CA PHE A 72 -4.22 15.01 -10.87
C PHE A 72 -2.75 14.75 -10.49
N CYS A 73 -2.44 14.76 -9.19
CA CYS A 73 -1.06 14.67 -8.68
C CYS A 73 -0.48 13.26 -8.70
N HIS A 74 -1.32 12.23 -8.58
CA HIS A 74 -0.92 10.82 -8.57
C HIS A 74 -1.95 9.99 -9.35
N ALA A 75 -1.47 9.20 -10.30
CA ALA A 75 -2.22 8.13 -10.96
C ALA A 75 -1.36 6.87 -10.87
N ILE A 76 -1.57 6.05 -9.84
CA ILE A 76 -0.92 4.73 -9.76
C ILE A 76 -1.85 3.75 -10.47
N TYR A 77 -1.41 3.24 -11.62
CA TYR A 77 -2.11 2.18 -12.33
C TYR A 77 -1.62 0.82 -11.86
N LYS A 78 -2.55 -0.11 -11.56
CA LYS A 78 -2.43 -1.48 -12.04
C LYS A 78 -3.81 -2.06 -12.35
N ASN A 79 -3.99 -2.32 -13.64
CA ASN A 79 -5.07 -3.12 -14.20
C ASN A 79 -4.74 -4.60 -13.94
N ASN A 80 -5.71 -5.36 -13.43
CA ASN A 80 -5.76 -6.82 -13.59
C ASN A 80 -7.20 -7.19 -13.91
N GLY A 81 -7.62 -6.89 -15.14
CA GLY A 81 -8.81 -7.50 -15.71
C GLY A 81 -8.67 -9.02 -15.72
N LYS A 82 -9.34 -9.66 -14.78
CA LYS A 82 -10.16 -10.86 -14.97
C LYS A 82 -11.38 -10.74 -14.08
#